data_AF-A0A172Z0V0-F1
#
_entry.id   AF-A0A172Z0V0-F1
#
_cell.length_a   1.000
_cell.length_b   1.000
_cell.length_c   1.000
_cell.angle_alpha   90.00
_cell.angle_beta   90.00
_cell.angle_gamma   90.00
#
_symmetry.space_group_name_H-M   'P 1'
#
loop_
_entity.id
_entity.type
_entity.pdbx_description
1 polymer ?
#
loop_
_entity_poly.entity_id
_entity_poly.type
_entity_poly.pdbx_seq_one_letter_code
_entity_poly.pdbx_strand_id
1 'polypeptide(L)'
;MCTSVTSAVLRLPPIPPHYIRAAEQKQVREMTGPVSRPAGDHRSAQRIIEQSLITRRFLDGRDHYQVGDDLKLQVGDWTNANPDPEARADAAYNLDKVLRFIDNVDDQTLHASVSRNGYIDGFSDSGYARVENSEASLLRRFSWYGYEELRNQPT
;
A
#
# COMPACT_ATOMS: atom_id res chain seq x y z
N MET A 1 3.31 -44.41 -17.33
CA MET A 1 2.56 -43.34 -18.02
C MET A 1 1.59 -42.72 -17.03
N CYS A 2 1.39 -41.40 -17.16
CA CYS A 2 0.31 -40.57 -16.62
C CYS A 2 0.33 -40.20 -15.12
N THR A 3 0.89 -39.01 -14.91
CA THR A 3 0.63 -38.01 -13.86
C THR A 3 -0.85 -37.74 -13.62
N SER A 4 -1.21 -37.39 -12.38
CA SER A 4 -2.26 -36.41 -12.14
C SER A 4 -1.93 -35.58 -10.91
N VAL A 5 -1.66 -34.30 -11.16
CA VAL A 5 -1.47 -33.24 -10.16
C VAL A 5 -2.84 -32.63 -9.94
N THR A 6 -3.42 -32.77 -8.75
CA THR A 6 -4.66 -32.08 -8.40
C THR A 6 -4.31 -30.66 -7.94
N SER A 7 -4.61 -29.70 -8.82
CA SER A 7 -4.50 -28.27 -8.58
C SER A 7 -5.43 -27.86 -7.42
N ALA A 8 -4.86 -27.28 -6.36
CA ALA A 8 -5.62 -26.77 -5.24
C ALA A 8 -6.32 -25.47 -5.62
N VAL A 9 -7.64 -25.44 -5.40
CA VAL A 9 -8.54 -24.31 -5.62
C VAL A 9 -8.04 -23.08 -4.85
N LEU A 10 -7.82 -21.99 -5.59
CA LEU A 10 -7.44 -20.67 -5.08
C LEU A 10 -8.61 -20.09 -4.27
N ARG A 11 -8.58 -20.27 -2.95
CA ARG A 11 -9.52 -19.63 -2.02
C ARG A 11 -9.17 -18.14 -1.93
N LEU A 12 -10.03 -17.27 -2.44
CA LEU A 12 -9.93 -15.81 -2.24
C LEU A 12 -9.70 -15.53 -0.74
N PRO A 13 -8.70 -14.71 -0.34
CA PRO A 13 -8.39 -14.50 1.06
C PRO A 13 -9.53 -13.76 1.77
N PRO A 14 -9.72 -14.00 3.09
CA PRO A 14 -10.61 -13.18 3.93
C PRO A 14 -10.15 -11.72 3.91
N ILE A 15 -11.07 -10.80 4.24
CA ILE A 15 -10.85 -9.34 4.43
C ILE A 15 -9.42 -9.10 4.91
N PRO A 16 -8.60 -8.28 4.22
CA PRO A 16 -7.20 -8.15 4.56
C PRO A 16 -7.11 -7.70 6.03
N PRO A 17 -6.43 -8.48 6.87
CA PRO A 17 -6.11 -8.01 8.20
C PRO A 17 -5.29 -6.73 8.09
N HIS A 18 -5.39 -5.83 9.07
CA HIS A 18 -4.50 -4.67 9.20
C HIS A 18 -3.00 -5.05 9.11
N TYR A 19 -2.66 -6.29 9.45
CA TYR A 19 -1.29 -6.79 9.39
C TYR A 19 -0.90 -7.28 7.98
N ILE A 20 0.27 -6.85 7.52
CA ILE A 20 0.97 -7.45 6.37
C ILE A 20 1.59 -8.78 6.81
N ARG A 21 1.56 -9.82 5.96
CA ARG A 21 2.25 -11.08 6.27
C ARG A 21 3.75 -10.93 6.06
N ALA A 22 4.57 -11.62 6.85
CA ALA A 22 6.04 -11.59 6.71
C ALA A 22 6.55 -11.86 5.28
N ALA A 23 5.92 -12.79 4.54
CA ALA A 23 6.27 -13.05 3.14
C ALA A 23 5.94 -11.88 2.20
N GLU A 24 4.82 -11.19 2.43
CA GLU A 24 4.41 -10.03 1.65
C GLU A 24 5.27 -8.80 1.99
N GLN A 25 5.59 -8.62 3.27
CA GLN A 25 6.51 -7.59 3.75
C GLN A 25 7.90 -7.75 3.14
N LYS A 26 8.43 -8.99 3.09
CA LYS A 26 9.68 -9.29 2.39
C LYS A 26 9.57 -8.94 0.90
N GLN A 27 8.47 -9.30 0.24
CA GLN A 27 8.25 -8.94 -1.16
C GLN A 27 8.30 -7.43 -1.37
N VAL A 28 7.62 -6.63 -0.52
CA VAL A 28 7.61 -5.16 -0.64
C VAL A 28 9.01 -4.56 -0.47
N ARG A 29 9.85 -5.08 0.45
CA ARG A 29 11.26 -4.64 0.60
C ARG A 29 12.13 -4.93 -0.62
N GLU A 30 11.81 -5.99 -1.34
CA GLU A 30 12.55 -6.42 -2.52
C GLU A 30 12.08 -5.72 -3.80
N MET A 31 10.90 -5.10 -3.79
CA MET A 31 10.38 -4.33 -4.93
C MET A 31 11.32 -3.17 -5.28
N THR A 32 11.49 -2.95 -6.58
CA THR A 32 12.22 -1.81 -7.15
C THR A 32 11.30 -0.88 -7.95
N GLY A 33 10.00 -1.20 -8.00
CA GLY A 33 8.99 -0.50 -8.78
C GLY A 33 7.61 -1.15 -8.61
N PRO A 34 6.55 -0.53 -9.17
CA PRO A 34 5.21 -1.09 -9.14
C PRO A 34 5.14 -2.41 -9.91
N VAL A 35 4.27 -3.30 -9.46
CA VAL A 35 4.03 -4.62 -10.09
C VAL A 35 2.57 -4.79 -10.46
N SER A 36 2.29 -5.57 -11.50
CA SER A 36 0.92 -5.95 -11.79
C SER A 36 0.32 -6.84 -10.70
N ARG A 37 -1.01 -6.84 -10.62
CA ARG A 37 -1.74 -7.78 -9.75
C ARG A 37 -1.42 -9.24 -10.12
N PRO A 38 -1.50 -10.18 -9.15
CA PRO A 38 -1.28 -11.59 -9.43
C PRO A 38 -2.25 -12.14 -10.48
N ALA A 39 -1.80 -13.13 -11.25
CA ALA A 39 -2.67 -13.80 -12.23
C ALA A 39 -3.97 -14.31 -11.57
N GLY A 40 -5.11 -13.97 -12.18
CA GLY A 40 -6.44 -14.31 -11.68
C GLY A 40 -7.06 -13.28 -10.70
N ASP A 41 -6.33 -12.24 -10.30
CA ASP A 41 -6.92 -11.11 -9.59
C ASP A 41 -7.56 -10.13 -10.58
N HIS A 42 -8.88 -10.17 -10.65
CA HIS A 42 -9.70 -9.32 -11.52
C HIS A 42 -10.41 -8.20 -10.76
N ARG A 43 -10.00 -7.89 -9.53
CA ARG A 43 -10.63 -6.83 -8.73
C ARG A 43 -10.36 -5.46 -9.35
N SER A 44 -11.39 -4.63 -9.44
CA SER A 44 -11.22 -3.23 -9.87
C SER A 44 -10.45 -2.41 -8.83
N ALA A 45 -9.91 -1.25 -9.24
CA ALA A 45 -9.28 -0.30 -8.33
C ALA A 45 -10.16 0.05 -7.12
N GLN A 46 -11.43 0.37 -7.38
CA GLN A 46 -12.42 0.64 -6.34
C GLN A 46 -12.55 -0.54 -5.37
N ARG A 47 -12.66 -1.77 -5.90
CA ARG A 47 -12.82 -2.96 -5.04
C ARG A 47 -11.60 -3.21 -4.16
N ILE A 48 -10.40 -2.94 -4.67
CA ILE A 48 -9.14 -3.05 -3.91
C ILE A 48 -9.12 -2.01 -2.78
N ILE A 49 -9.43 -0.75 -3.10
CA ILE A 49 -9.47 0.35 -2.13
C ILE A 49 -10.49 0.06 -1.02
N GLU A 50 -11.73 -0.31 -1.37
CA GLU A 50 -12.79 -0.57 -0.40
C GLU A 50 -12.50 -1.75 0.54
N GLN A 51 -11.74 -2.74 0.07
CA GLN A 51 -11.39 -3.92 0.87
C GLN A 51 -10.26 -3.66 1.86
N SER A 52 -9.45 -2.61 1.65
CA SER A 52 -8.36 -2.24 2.54
C SER A 52 -8.75 -1.07 3.43
N LEU A 53 -8.86 -1.32 4.74
CA LEU A 53 -9.29 -0.28 5.69
C LEU A 53 -8.32 0.91 5.71
N ILE A 54 -7.01 0.67 5.65
CA ILE A 54 -6.01 1.74 5.62
C ILE A 54 -6.06 2.54 4.32
N THR A 55 -6.13 1.87 3.15
CA THR A 55 -6.21 2.57 1.86
C THR A 55 -7.48 3.38 1.75
N ARG A 56 -8.61 2.81 2.16
CA ARG A 56 -9.89 3.52 2.19
C ARG A 56 -9.82 4.75 3.09
N ARG A 57 -9.34 4.63 4.33
CA ARG A 57 -9.23 5.76 5.27
C ARG A 57 -8.31 6.86 4.74
N PHE A 58 -7.15 6.49 4.21
CA PHE A 58 -6.18 7.42 3.63
C PHE A 58 -6.78 8.23 2.46
N LEU A 59 -7.54 7.57 1.58
CA LEU A 59 -8.17 8.20 0.41
C LEU A 59 -9.47 8.95 0.74
N ASP A 60 -10.26 8.48 1.73
CA ASP A 60 -11.46 9.18 2.21
C ASP A 60 -11.09 10.43 3.04
N GLY A 61 -9.91 10.41 3.67
CA GLY A 61 -9.38 11.49 4.51
C GLY A 61 -8.66 12.60 3.73
N ARG A 62 -7.91 13.43 4.46
CA ARG A 62 -7.11 14.54 3.89
C ARG A 62 -5.62 14.21 3.74
N ASP A 63 -5.20 13.06 4.25
CA ASP A 63 -3.79 12.62 4.33
C ASP A 63 -3.14 12.53 2.95
N HIS A 64 -3.92 12.22 1.92
CA HIS A 64 -3.44 12.15 0.55
C HIS A 64 -3.25 13.51 -0.14
N TYR A 65 -3.71 14.64 0.45
CA TYR A 65 -3.69 15.94 -0.24
C TYR A 65 -2.29 16.42 -0.58
N GLN A 66 -1.31 16.18 0.29
CA GLN A 66 0.06 16.61 0.05
C GLN A 66 0.90 15.64 -0.77
N VAL A 67 0.58 14.35 -0.70
CA VAL A 67 1.42 13.27 -1.26
C VAL A 67 0.78 12.60 -2.47
N GLY A 68 -0.51 12.79 -2.72
CA GLY A 68 -1.29 12.00 -3.66
C GLY A 68 -0.75 12.03 -5.09
N ASP A 69 -0.41 13.21 -5.62
CA ASP A 69 0.11 13.31 -6.99
C ASP A 69 1.53 12.72 -7.11
N ASP A 70 2.40 12.95 -6.12
CA ASP A 70 3.74 12.34 -6.07
C ASP A 70 3.63 10.80 -5.94
N LEU A 71 2.67 10.30 -5.15
CA LEU A 71 2.42 8.86 -5.02
C LEU A 71 2.01 8.24 -6.35
N LYS A 72 1.17 8.92 -7.16
CA LYS A 72 0.80 8.42 -8.49
C LYS A 72 2.00 8.25 -9.41
N LEU A 73 3.06 9.06 -9.25
CA LEU A 73 4.31 8.89 -10.01
C LEU A 73 5.05 7.59 -9.62
N GLN A 74 4.88 7.10 -8.40
CA GLN A 74 5.56 5.90 -7.90
C GLN A 74 4.76 4.62 -8.12
N VAL A 75 3.45 4.66 -7.87
CA VAL A 75 2.59 3.47 -7.90
C VAL A 75 1.68 3.40 -9.13
N GLY A 76 1.61 4.48 -9.92
CA GLY A 76 0.64 4.66 -11.00
C GLY A 76 -0.60 5.44 -10.56
N ASP A 77 -1.38 5.94 -11.52
CA ASP A 77 -2.62 6.66 -11.25
C ASP A 77 -3.81 5.70 -11.08
N TRP A 78 -4.28 5.56 -9.85
CA TRP A 78 -5.43 4.73 -9.46
C TRP A 78 -6.79 5.42 -9.66
N THR A 79 -6.80 6.71 -10.02
CA THR A 79 -8.01 7.52 -10.13
C THR A 79 -8.65 7.43 -11.51
N ASN A 80 -9.91 7.87 -11.64
CA ASN A 80 -10.63 7.91 -12.92
C ASN A 80 -10.00 8.86 -13.97
N ALA A 81 -8.97 9.63 -13.62
CA ALA A 81 -8.20 10.41 -14.58
C ALA A 81 -7.39 9.51 -15.53
N ASN A 82 -6.98 8.32 -15.08
CA ASN A 82 -6.39 7.30 -15.92
C ASN A 82 -7.50 6.51 -16.63
N PRO A 83 -7.61 6.52 -17.98
CA PRO A 83 -8.69 5.84 -18.68
C PRO A 83 -8.59 4.31 -18.63
N ASP A 84 -7.40 3.75 -18.41
CA ASP A 84 -7.19 2.30 -18.40
C ASP A 84 -7.60 1.67 -17.05
N PRO A 85 -8.68 0.87 -17.01
CA PRO A 85 -9.17 0.27 -15.77
C PRO A 85 -8.20 -0.75 -15.15
N GLU A 86 -7.43 -1.47 -15.96
CA GLU A 86 -6.47 -2.45 -15.45
C GLU A 86 -5.26 -1.74 -14.85
N ALA A 87 -4.77 -0.69 -15.50
CA ALA A 87 -3.70 0.16 -14.95
C ALA A 87 -4.13 0.84 -13.63
N ARG A 88 -5.37 1.32 -13.53
CA ARG A 88 -5.91 1.85 -12.26
C ARG A 88 -5.91 0.80 -11.15
N ALA A 89 -6.30 -0.43 -11.49
CA ALA A 89 -6.39 -1.51 -10.52
C ALA A 89 -5.00 -1.98 -10.05
N ASP A 90 -4.02 -2.05 -10.96
CA ASP A 90 -2.62 -2.29 -10.61
C ASP A 90 -2.06 -1.16 -9.74
N ALA A 91 -2.40 0.10 -10.04
CA ALA A 91 -1.98 1.24 -9.22
C ALA A 91 -2.56 1.19 -7.80
N ALA A 92 -3.87 0.92 -7.66
CA ALA A 92 -4.52 0.76 -6.37
C ALA A 92 -3.92 -0.40 -5.55
N TYR A 93 -3.56 -1.50 -6.22
CA TYR A 93 -2.90 -2.65 -5.60
C TYR A 93 -1.53 -2.30 -5.04
N ASN A 94 -0.71 -1.55 -5.79
CA ASN A 94 0.59 -1.10 -5.31
C ASN A 94 0.47 -0.07 -4.18
N LEU A 95 -0.48 0.87 -4.28
CA LEU A 95 -0.76 1.82 -3.20
C LEU A 95 -1.12 1.08 -1.90
N ASP A 96 -2.04 0.11 -1.96
CA ASP A 96 -2.43 -0.69 -0.80
C ASP A 96 -1.24 -1.40 -0.15
N LYS A 97 -0.37 -2.02 -0.96
CA LYS A 97 0.85 -2.67 -0.45
C LYS A 97 1.77 -1.71 0.30
N VAL A 98 2.00 -0.52 -0.27
CA VAL A 98 2.87 0.50 0.33
C VAL A 98 2.28 0.99 1.65
N LEU A 99 1.00 1.33 1.67
CA LEU A 99 0.33 1.83 2.88
C LEU A 99 0.35 0.79 4.00
N ARG A 100 -0.02 -0.46 3.69
CA ARG A 100 0.04 -1.56 4.67
C ARG A 100 1.45 -1.84 5.16
N PHE A 101 2.45 -1.73 4.28
CA PHE A 101 3.84 -1.88 4.71
C PHE A 101 4.25 -0.80 5.70
N ILE A 102 3.91 0.46 5.42
CA ILE A 102 4.25 1.61 6.27
C ILE A 102 3.56 1.51 7.64
N ASP A 103 2.27 1.18 7.69
CA ASP A 103 1.54 0.91 8.96
C ASP A 103 2.08 -0.32 9.70
N ASN A 104 2.97 -1.13 9.11
CA ASN A 104 3.62 -2.26 9.79
C ASN A 104 5.09 -1.99 10.12
N VAL A 105 5.58 -0.76 9.95
CA VAL A 105 6.91 -0.36 10.43
C VAL A 105 6.94 -0.38 11.95
N ASP A 106 8.08 -0.77 12.53
CA ASP A 106 8.29 -0.81 13.97
C ASP A 106 8.13 0.60 14.56
N ASP A 107 7.02 0.80 15.28
CA ASP A 107 6.64 2.08 15.87
C ASP A 107 7.60 2.54 16.98
N GLN A 108 8.45 1.65 17.52
CA GLN A 108 9.54 2.06 18.42
C GLN A 108 10.59 2.93 17.73
N THR A 109 10.61 2.93 16.40
CA THR A 109 11.55 3.71 15.58
C THR A 109 10.93 4.96 14.97
N LEU A 110 9.62 5.15 15.13
CA LEU A 110 8.86 6.25 14.55
C LEU A 110 8.26 7.14 15.64
N HIS A 111 8.05 8.42 15.30
CA HIS A 111 7.42 9.39 16.19
C HIS A 111 5.93 9.48 15.93
N ALA A 112 5.15 9.54 17.02
CA ALA A 112 3.70 9.73 16.95
C ALA A 112 3.01 8.75 15.98
N SER A 113 3.47 7.51 15.96
CA SER A 113 2.93 6.43 15.13
C SER A 113 2.62 5.21 15.98
N VAL A 114 1.60 4.47 15.58
CA VAL A 114 1.18 3.21 16.21
C VAL A 114 1.02 2.17 15.12
N SER A 115 1.89 1.17 15.14
CA SER A 115 1.89 0.13 14.13
C SER A 115 0.58 -0.68 14.13
N ARG A 116 0.12 -1.04 12.95
CA ARG A 116 -1.00 -1.94 12.65
C ARG A 116 -2.35 -1.40 13.12
N ASN A 117 -2.50 -0.08 13.17
CA ASN A 117 -3.74 0.58 13.55
C ASN A 117 -4.66 0.88 12.34
N GLY A 118 -4.14 0.71 11.12
CA GLY A 118 -4.84 0.98 9.88
C GLY A 118 -5.03 2.46 9.58
N TYR A 119 -4.09 3.29 10.01
CA TYR A 119 -3.91 4.69 9.65
C TYR A 119 -2.48 4.90 9.15
N ILE A 120 -2.23 6.04 8.52
CA ILE A 120 -0.87 6.55 8.32
C ILE A 120 -0.71 7.69 9.30
N ASP A 121 -0.07 7.40 10.43
CA ASP A 121 0.01 8.33 11.52
C ASP A 121 0.99 9.48 11.25
N GLY A 122 0.70 10.63 11.87
CA GLY A 122 1.58 11.78 11.85
C GLY A 122 1.21 12.86 10.82
N PHE A 123 0.16 12.71 10.02
CA PHE A 123 -0.44 13.85 9.32
C PHE A 123 -1.19 14.77 10.30
N SER A 124 -1.19 16.08 10.04
CA SER A 124 -2.05 17.03 10.75
C SER A 124 -3.50 16.90 10.27
N ASP A 125 -4.46 17.37 11.06
CA ASP A 125 -5.89 17.35 10.71
C ASP A 125 -6.24 18.02 9.36
N SER A 126 -5.39 18.96 8.93
CA SER A 126 -5.50 19.65 7.66
C SER A 126 -4.96 18.86 6.46
N GLY A 127 -4.15 17.82 6.68
CA GLY A 127 -3.40 17.10 5.65
C GLY A 127 -2.19 17.87 5.10
N TYR A 128 -1.90 19.07 5.62
CA TYR A 128 -0.85 19.97 5.11
C TYR A 128 0.40 20.09 5.99
N ALA A 129 0.45 19.38 7.09
CA ALA A 129 1.65 19.23 7.90
C ALA A 129 1.79 17.77 8.32
N ARG A 130 3.00 17.42 8.73
CA ARG A 130 3.31 16.08 9.22
C ARG A 130 4.39 16.10 10.28
N VAL A 131 4.36 15.14 11.18
CA VAL A 131 5.39 14.92 12.19
C VAL A 131 6.63 14.33 11.53
N GLU A 132 7.81 14.88 11.82
CA GLU A 132 9.08 14.34 11.33
C GLU A 132 9.35 12.94 11.92
N ASN A 133 9.89 12.04 11.10
CA ASN A 133 10.13 10.64 11.45
C ASN A 133 8.87 9.86 11.89
N SER A 134 7.69 10.24 11.41
CA SER A 134 6.44 9.45 11.51
C SER A 134 6.22 8.58 10.27
N GLU A 135 5.19 7.73 10.29
CA GLU A 135 4.68 7.04 9.10
C GLU A 135 4.34 8.01 7.96
N ALA A 136 3.69 9.14 8.24
CA ALA A 136 3.41 10.18 7.25
C ALA A 136 4.70 10.77 6.64
N SER A 137 5.74 10.95 7.45
CA SER A 137 7.06 11.37 6.96
C SER A 137 7.70 10.30 6.07
N LEU A 138 7.55 9.02 6.39
CA LEU A 138 8.05 7.92 5.57
C LEU A 138 7.29 7.84 4.23
N LEU A 139 5.95 7.95 4.25
CA LEU A 139 5.13 7.97 3.05
C LEU A 139 5.49 9.14 2.13
N ARG A 140 5.82 10.31 2.70
CA ARG A 140 6.32 11.46 1.92
C ARG A 140 7.67 11.19 1.27
N ARG A 141 8.61 10.53 1.98
CA ARG A 141 9.89 10.14 1.35
C ARG A 141 9.66 9.13 0.24
N PHE A 142 8.83 8.12 0.48
CA PHE A 142 8.44 7.16 -0.55
C PHE A 142 7.85 7.86 -1.78
N SER A 143 7.01 8.89 -1.62
CA SER A 143 6.43 9.58 -2.79
C SER A 143 7.49 10.26 -3.69
N TRP A 144 8.66 10.60 -3.14
CA TRP A 144 9.76 11.21 -3.88
C TRP A 144 10.80 10.21 -4.40
N TYR A 145 11.18 9.25 -3.57
CA TYR A 145 12.31 8.34 -3.83
C TYR A 145 11.85 6.93 -4.21
N GLY A 146 10.57 6.62 -4.03
CA GLY A 146 9.97 5.35 -4.40
C GLY A 146 10.38 4.19 -3.49
N TYR A 147 10.44 2.99 -4.06
CA TYR A 147 10.55 1.74 -3.33
C TYR A 147 11.86 1.55 -2.55
N GLU A 148 12.91 2.30 -2.87
CA GLU A 148 14.17 2.24 -2.13
C GLU A 148 14.02 2.63 -0.65
N GLU A 149 13.09 3.53 -0.35
CA GLU A 149 12.79 3.97 1.02
C GLU A 149 12.26 2.83 1.90
N LEU A 150 11.64 1.81 1.30
CA LEU A 150 11.01 0.72 2.04
C LEU A 150 11.98 -0.38 2.46
N ARG A 151 13.10 -0.54 1.74
CA ARG A 151 13.99 -1.71 1.85
C ARG A 151 14.55 -1.93 3.26
N ASN A 152 14.93 -0.84 3.92
CA ASN A 152 15.67 -0.87 5.19
C ASN A 152 14.83 -0.46 6.41
N GLN A 153 13.51 -0.24 6.25
CA GLN A 153 12.66 0.09 7.40
C GLN A 153 12.60 -1.09 8.37
N PRO A 154 12.56 -0.89 9.69
CA PRO A 154 12.33 -1.97 10.66
C PRO A 154 10.85 -2.36 10.65
N THR A 155 10.51 -3.66 10.67
CA THR A 155 9.11 -4.10 10.52
C THR A 155 8.84 -5.46 11.15
#